data_AF-A0A7S0MQ27-F1
#
_entry.id   AF-A0A7S0MQ27-F1
#
_cell.length_a   1.000
_cell.length_b   1.000
_cell.length_c   1.000
_cell.angle_alpha   90.00
_cell.angle_beta   90.00
_cell.angle_gamma   90.00
#
_symmetry.space_group_name_H-M   'P 1'
#
loop_
_entity.id
_entity.type
_entity.pdbx_description
1 polymer ?
#
loop_
_entity_poly.entity_id
_entity_poly.type
_entity_poly.pdbx_seq_one_letter_code
_entity_poly.pdbx_strand_id
1 'polypeptide(L)'
;EFEDLIRIPSHLLLNLEVVRNDPIFRPIYDETPELHDGLGGLAVYLIHESLNESSFWRPYLCSLPKFVPLPVFYSPQKRAALYSQGLLSNRTGGRPYFDKLLRSIHWIIDSKFSRIMPALLRARPDLFSHAAYSKPRWAWAISIILSRTW
;
A
#
# COMPACT_ATOMS: atom_id res chain seq x y z
N GLU A 1 -3.72 -26.70 -24.36
CA GLU A 1 -2.45 -26.09 -23.90
C GLU A 1 -2.76 -24.66 -23.48
N PHE A 2 -2.23 -24.19 -22.35
CA PHE A 2 -2.41 -22.78 -21.97
C PHE A 2 -1.29 -21.99 -22.63
N GLU A 3 -1.65 -21.00 -23.44
CA GLU A 3 -0.71 -20.07 -24.06
C GLU A 3 -0.34 -18.98 -23.06
N ASP A 4 0.95 -18.68 -22.95
CA ASP A 4 1.44 -17.59 -22.10
C ASP A 4 1.04 -16.26 -22.73
N LEU A 5 0.11 -15.54 -22.09
CA LEU A 5 -0.33 -14.22 -22.57
C LEU A 5 0.78 -13.16 -22.42
N ILE A 6 1.47 -13.16 -21.27
CA ILE A 6 2.55 -12.20 -20.95
C ILE A 6 3.55 -12.87 -19.99
N ARG A 7 4.85 -12.60 -20.18
CA ARG A 7 5.90 -12.88 -19.19
C ARG A 7 6.55 -11.59 -18.72
N ILE A 8 6.62 -11.39 -17.41
CA ILE A 8 7.27 -10.22 -16.78
C ILE A 8 8.62 -10.65 -16.19
N PRO A 9 9.74 -10.06 -16.62
CA PRO A 9 11.04 -10.28 -15.99
C PRO A 9 11.04 -9.92 -14.49
N SER A 10 11.71 -10.72 -13.67
CA SER A 10 11.75 -10.53 -12.20
C SER A 10 12.34 -9.18 -11.78
N HIS A 11 13.29 -8.65 -12.55
CA HIS A 11 13.88 -7.33 -12.29
C HIS A 11 12.92 -6.16 -12.57
N LEU A 12 11.78 -6.42 -13.24
CA LEU A 12 10.70 -5.45 -13.43
C LEU A 12 9.60 -5.56 -12.37
N LEU A 13 9.85 -6.30 -11.27
CA LEU A 13 8.91 -6.39 -10.17
C LEU A 13 9.22 -5.36 -9.09
N LEU A 14 8.20 -4.63 -8.65
CA LEU A 14 8.29 -3.78 -7.46
C LEU A 14 8.06 -4.66 -6.22
N ASN A 15 9.14 -5.04 -5.54
CA ASN A 15 9.10 -5.94 -4.37
C ASN A 15 10.11 -5.49 -3.29
N LEU A 16 10.16 -6.21 -2.17
CA LEU A 16 11.07 -5.89 -1.06
C LEU A 16 12.55 -6.06 -1.38
N GLU A 17 12.90 -6.90 -2.35
CA GLU A 17 14.28 -7.05 -2.79
C GLU A 17 14.76 -5.76 -3.49
N VAL A 18 13.91 -5.15 -4.32
CA VAL A 18 14.18 -3.83 -4.91
C VAL A 18 14.38 -2.79 -3.81
N VAL A 19 13.49 -2.75 -2.81
CA VAL A 19 13.61 -1.81 -1.66
C VAL A 19 14.95 -1.96 -0.93
N ARG A 20 15.40 -3.20 -0.70
CA ARG A 20 16.64 -3.52 0.03
C ARG A 20 17.90 -3.25 -0.78
N ASN A 21 17.80 -3.25 -2.10
CA ASN A 21 18.94 -3.05 -3.00
C ASN A 21 19.00 -1.63 -3.57
N ASP A 22 17.97 -0.82 -3.36
CA ASP A 22 17.94 0.58 -3.77
C ASP A 22 19.04 1.39 -3.02
N PRO A 23 19.95 2.10 -3.71
CA PRO A 23 21.05 2.81 -3.06
C PRO A 23 20.62 3.89 -2.07
N ILE A 24 19.48 4.53 -2.31
CA ILE A 24 18.92 5.58 -1.44
C ILE A 24 18.16 4.93 -0.30
N PHE A 25 17.38 3.90 -0.60
CA PHE A 25 16.43 3.33 0.34
C PHE A 25 17.00 2.22 1.24
N ARG A 26 18.03 1.51 0.80
CA ARG A 26 18.74 0.49 1.58
C ARG A 26 19.16 0.97 2.97
N PRO A 27 19.91 2.08 3.14
CA PRO A 27 20.29 2.54 4.48
C PRO A 27 19.08 2.86 5.35
N ILE A 28 18.02 3.44 4.76
CA ILE A 28 16.77 3.75 5.46
C ILE A 28 16.09 2.46 5.96
N TYR A 29 16.05 1.45 5.10
CA TYR A 29 15.50 0.14 5.41
C TYR A 29 16.29 -0.53 6.52
N ASP A 30 17.62 -0.54 6.44
CA ASP A 30 18.50 -1.18 7.43
C ASP A 30 18.42 -0.49 8.81
N GLU A 31 18.31 0.85 8.84
CA GLU A 31 18.28 1.66 10.07
C GLU A 31 16.88 1.80 10.68
N THR A 32 15.81 1.44 9.97
CA THR A 32 14.42 1.59 10.43
C THR A 32 13.72 0.22 10.54
N PRO A 33 13.83 -0.49 11.69
CA PRO A 33 13.22 -1.80 11.90
C PRO A 33 11.71 -1.83 11.63
N GLU A 34 11.01 -0.71 11.82
CA GLU A 34 9.58 -0.58 11.53
C GLU A 34 9.23 -0.87 10.05
N LEU A 35 10.18 -0.72 9.12
CA LEU A 35 10.00 -1.03 7.69
C LEU A 35 10.11 -2.53 7.36
N HIS A 36 10.64 -3.34 8.27
CA HIS A 36 10.92 -4.75 8.01
C HIS A 36 9.67 -5.62 7.93
N ASP A 37 8.51 -5.06 8.31
CA ASP A 37 7.21 -5.75 8.27
C ASP A 37 6.64 -6.00 6.85
N GLY A 38 7.44 -5.71 5.82
CA GLY A 38 7.18 -5.97 4.41
C GLY A 38 6.19 -5.00 3.79
N LEU A 39 4.93 -5.04 4.24
CA LEU A 39 3.90 -4.14 3.74
C LEU A 39 4.28 -2.67 3.94
N GLY A 40 4.85 -2.33 5.09
CA GLY A 40 5.26 -0.98 5.41
C GLY A 40 6.42 -0.52 4.56
N GLY A 41 7.50 -1.29 4.49
CA GLY A 41 8.65 -1.01 3.63
C GLY A 41 8.25 -0.75 2.18
N LEU A 42 7.41 -1.63 1.61
CA LEU A 42 6.94 -1.47 0.23
C LEU A 42 6.03 -0.26 0.05
N ALA A 43 5.16 0.04 1.03
CA ALA A 43 4.29 1.23 0.96
C ALA A 43 5.08 2.54 1.00
N VAL A 44 6.12 2.64 1.84
CA VAL A 44 6.96 3.85 1.88
C VAL A 44 7.75 3.99 0.59
N TYR A 45 8.33 2.90 0.08
CA TYR A 45 9.05 2.92 -1.20
C TYR A 45 8.14 3.32 -2.37
N LEU A 46 6.90 2.81 -2.40
CA LEU A 46 5.93 3.18 -3.42
C LEU A 46 5.57 4.67 -3.37
N ILE A 47 5.41 5.25 -2.17
CA ILE A 47 5.19 6.69 -2.03
C ILE A 47 6.42 7.46 -2.52
N HIS A 48 7.62 7.04 -2.11
CA HIS A 48 8.87 7.66 -2.50
C HIS A 48 9.02 7.71 -4.04
N GLU A 49 8.89 6.57 -4.70
CA GLU A 49 9.00 6.49 -6.16
C GLU A 49 7.86 7.24 -6.87
N SER A 50 6.67 7.35 -6.27
CA SER A 50 5.57 8.15 -6.83
C SER A 50 5.85 9.66 -6.84
N LEU A 51 6.67 10.12 -5.90
CA LEU A 51 7.10 11.51 -5.76
C LEU A 51 8.37 11.81 -6.58
N ASN A 52 9.16 10.78 -6.89
CA ASN A 52 10.35 10.88 -7.71
C ASN A 52 9.99 11.03 -9.20
N GLU A 53 10.16 12.23 -9.76
CA GLU A 53 9.86 12.50 -11.17
C GLU A 53 10.77 11.74 -12.14
N SER A 54 11.97 11.37 -11.70
CA SER A 54 12.95 10.58 -12.45
C SER A 54 12.90 9.08 -12.12
N SER A 55 11.85 8.62 -11.44
CA SER A 55 11.68 7.20 -11.10
C SER A 55 11.71 6.32 -12.36
N PHE A 56 12.47 5.22 -12.31
CA PHE A 56 12.41 4.17 -13.33
C PHE A 56 10.97 3.64 -13.50
N TRP A 57 10.22 3.55 -12.41
CA TRP A 57 8.84 3.07 -12.38
C TRP A 57 7.82 4.11 -12.84
N ARG A 58 8.24 5.32 -13.25
CA ARG A 58 7.33 6.42 -13.56
C ARG A 58 6.21 6.05 -14.54
N PRO A 59 6.43 5.34 -15.66
CA PRO A 59 5.35 4.93 -16.55
C PRO A 59 4.31 4.03 -15.86
N TYR A 60 4.76 3.08 -15.04
CA TYR A 60 3.89 2.22 -14.26
C TYR A 60 3.11 3.02 -13.20
N LEU A 61 3.79 3.88 -12.44
CA LEU A 61 3.18 4.69 -11.39
C LEU A 61 2.15 5.67 -11.92
N CYS A 62 2.38 6.26 -13.10
CA CYS A 62 1.40 7.12 -13.79
C CYS A 62 0.14 6.36 -14.25
N SER A 63 0.26 5.05 -14.48
CA SER A 63 -0.88 4.19 -14.84
C SER A 63 -1.72 3.78 -13.62
N LEU A 64 -1.18 3.93 -12.39
CA LEU A 64 -1.89 3.55 -11.19
C LEU A 64 -3.10 4.46 -10.93
N PRO A 65 -4.20 3.90 -10.41
CA PRO A 65 -5.34 4.70 -10.05
C PRO A 65 -4.98 5.65 -8.89
N LYS A 66 -5.40 6.92 -9.02
CA LYS A 66 -5.29 7.91 -7.93
C LYS A 66 -6.16 7.55 -6.73
N PHE A 67 -7.22 6.79 -6.95
CA PHE A 67 -8.14 6.30 -5.94
C PHE A 67 -8.49 4.84 -6.21
N VAL A 68 -8.27 3.98 -5.22
CA VAL A 68 -8.72 2.59 -5.26
C VAL A 68 -10.00 2.50 -4.44
N PRO A 69 -11.15 2.13 -5.04
CA PRO A 69 -12.44 2.07 -4.35
C PRO A 69 -12.54 0.82 -3.45
N LEU A 70 -11.58 0.63 -2.54
CA LEU A 70 -11.62 -0.48 -1.61
C LEU A 70 -12.77 -0.28 -0.61
N PRO A 71 -13.46 -1.36 -0.21
CA PRO A 71 -14.56 -1.26 0.75
C PRO A 71 -14.19 -0.66 2.11
N VAL A 72 -12.90 -0.69 2.46
CA VAL A 72 -12.35 -0.01 3.64
C VAL A 72 -12.59 1.51 3.63
N PHE A 73 -12.77 2.12 2.45
CA PHE A 73 -13.08 3.55 2.33
C PHE A 73 -14.57 3.85 2.10
N TYR A 74 -15.43 2.83 2.11
CA TYR A 74 -16.86 3.07 1.93
C TYR A 74 -17.44 3.77 3.16
N SER A 75 -18.30 4.76 2.92
CA SER A 75 -19.08 5.37 3.99
C SER A 75 -20.00 4.32 4.65
N PRO A 76 -20.42 4.53 5.91
CA PRO A 76 -21.39 3.66 6.57
C PRO A 76 -22.66 3.45 5.73
N GLN A 77 -23.14 4.49 5.05
CA GLN A 77 -24.33 4.44 4.19
C GLN A 77 -24.09 3.55 2.96
N LYS A 78 -22.97 3.71 2.26
CA LYS A 78 -22.62 2.87 1.10
C LYS A 78 -22.49 1.41 1.50
N ARG A 79 -21.87 1.12 2.66
CA ARG A 79 -21.79 -0.25 3.18
C ARG A 79 -23.16 -0.81 3.49
N ALA A 80 -24.03 -0.05 4.17
CA ALA A 80 -25.38 -0.48 4.49
C ALA A 80 -26.20 -0.83 3.23
N ALA A 81 -26.10 0.00 2.18
CA ALA A 81 -26.76 -0.24 0.90
C ALA A 81 -26.22 -1.50 0.19
N LEU A 82 -24.90 -1.70 0.16
CA LEU A 82 -24.32 -2.91 -0.45
C LEU A 82 -24.64 -4.18 0.33
N TYR A 83 -24.80 -4.07 1.65
CA TYR A 83 -25.30 -5.17 2.48
C TYR A 83 -26.76 -5.50 2.20
N SER A 84 -27.63 -4.51 2.07
CA SER A 84 -29.05 -4.77 1.75
C SER A 84 -29.23 -5.34 0.35
N GLN A 85 -28.29 -5.08 -0.57
CA GLN A 85 -28.24 -5.68 -1.91
C GLN A 85 -27.59 -7.09 -1.93
N GLY A 86 -27.12 -7.61 -0.79
CA GLY A 86 -26.44 -8.91 -0.71
C GLY A 86 -25.01 -8.93 -1.29
N LEU A 87 -24.50 -7.81 -1.81
CA LEU A 87 -23.21 -7.76 -2.52
C LEU A 87 -21.99 -7.95 -1.60
N LEU A 88 -22.15 -7.77 -0.28
CA LEU A 88 -21.08 -7.90 0.71
C LEU A 88 -21.26 -9.11 1.66
N SER A 89 -22.34 -9.88 1.52
CA SER A 89 -22.71 -10.95 2.47
C SER A 89 -22.69 -12.37 1.88
N ASN A 90 -22.45 -12.54 0.58
CA ASN A 90 -22.68 -13.81 -0.11
C ASN A 90 -21.51 -14.81 -0.10
N ARG A 91 -20.42 -14.54 0.62
CA ARG A 91 -19.34 -15.52 0.85
C ARG A 91 -19.34 -16.00 2.31
N THR A 92 -18.98 -17.27 2.51
CA THR A 92 -18.88 -17.97 3.80
C THR A 92 -18.31 -17.07 4.90
N GLY A 93 -19.14 -16.71 5.88
CA GLY A 93 -18.79 -15.82 7.02
C GLY A 93 -19.69 -14.58 7.18
N GLY A 94 -20.42 -14.18 6.14
CA GLY A 94 -21.44 -13.11 6.21
C GLY A 94 -20.92 -11.74 6.65
N ARG A 95 -21.86 -10.86 7.04
CA ARG A 95 -21.61 -9.48 7.52
C ARG A 95 -20.50 -9.37 8.57
N PRO A 96 -20.49 -10.21 9.64
CA PRO A 96 -19.51 -10.08 10.72
C PRO A 96 -18.06 -10.33 10.27
N TYR A 97 -17.86 -11.27 9.34
CA TYR A 97 -16.54 -11.56 8.79
C TYR A 97 -16.02 -10.38 7.96
N PHE A 98 -16.86 -9.81 7.09
CA PHE A 98 -16.49 -8.67 6.27
C PHE A 98 -16.17 -7.44 7.15
N ASP A 99 -17.00 -7.13 8.14
CA ASP A 99 -16.75 -6.03 9.07
C ASP A 99 -15.45 -6.24 9.86
N LYS A 100 -15.13 -7.49 10.25
CA LYS A 100 -13.85 -7.81 10.90
C LYS A 100 -12.68 -7.53 9.96
N LEU A 101 -12.76 -7.96 8.70
CA LEU A 101 -11.75 -7.69 7.68
C LEU A 101 -11.52 -6.17 7.50
N LEU A 102 -12.59 -5.39 7.39
CA LEU A 102 -12.48 -3.93 7.26
C LEU A 102 -11.78 -3.30 8.46
N ARG A 103 -12.15 -3.70 9.68
CA ARG A 103 -11.49 -3.23 10.91
C ARG A 103 -10.02 -3.61 10.93
N SER A 104 -9.67 -4.82 10.49
CA SER A 104 -8.27 -5.24 10.39
C SER A 104 -7.48 -4.38 9.40
N ILE A 105 -8.05 -4.03 8.23
CA ILE A 105 -7.37 -3.16 7.26
C ILE A 105 -7.25 -1.73 7.81
N HIS A 106 -8.29 -1.16 8.42
CA HIS A 106 -8.21 0.14 9.10
C HIS A 106 -7.12 0.15 10.16
N TRP A 107 -7.09 -0.88 11.00
CA TRP A 107 -6.06 -1.02 12.02
C TRP A 107 -4.66 -1.10 11.40
N ILE A 108 -4.47 -1.86 10.32
CA ILE A 108 -3.19 -1.92 9.60
C ILE A 108 -2.78 -0.54 9.08
N ILE A 109 -3.70 0.18 8.43
CA ILE A 109 -3.44 1.53 7.90
C ILE A 109 -3.01 2.46 9.03
N ASP A 110 -3.78 2.49 10.12
CA ASP A 110 -3.58 3.44 11.22
C ASP A 110 -2.36 3.10 12.06
N SER A 111 -2.28 1.86 12.56
CA SER A 111 -1.20 1.44 13.46
C SER A 111 0.17 1.50 12.80
N LYS A 112 0.29 1.04 11.55
CA LYS A 112 1.57 1.08 10.83
C LYS A 112 1.94 2.51 10.46
N PHE A 113 1.00 3.36 10.06
CA PHE A 113 1.29 4.77 9.79
C PHE A 113 1.83 5.47 11.04
N SER A 114 1.14 5.32 12.17
CA SER A 114 1.52 5.92 13.46
C SER A 114 2.84 5.40 14.00
N ARG A 115 3.25 4.19 13.61
CA ARG A 115 4.54 3.59 13.99
C ARG A 115 5.67 4.01 13.05
N ILE A 116 5.47 3.86 11.74
CA ILE A 116 6.53 4.00 10.73
C ILE A 116 6.84 5.48 10.45
N MET A 117 5.82 6.33 10.24
CA MET A 117 6.09 7.71 9.80
C MET A 117 6.92 8.51 10.81
N PRO A 118 6.64 8.47 12.13
CA PRO A 118 7.49 9.17 13.09
C PRO A 118 8.92 8.63 13.14
N ALA A 119 9.12 7.32 12.94
CA ALA A 119 10.45 6.73 12.88
C ALA A 119 11.25 7.27 11.69
N LEU A 120 10.64 7.28 10.49
CA LEU A 120 11.27 7.80 9.27
C LEU A 120 11.58 9.29 9.33
N LEU A 121 10.64 10.08 9.82
CA LEU A 121 10.81 11.53 9.92
C LEU A 121 11.92 11.91 10.91
N ARG A 122 12.16 11.08 11.94
CA ARG A 122 13.30 11.26 12.85
C ARG A 122 14.61 10.77 12.25
N ALA A 123 14.59 9.63 11.56
CA ALA A 123 15.79 9.03 10.99
C ALA A 123 16.34 9.86 9.82
N ARG A 124 15.47 10.31 8.92
CA ARG A 124 15.83 10.98 7.65
C ARG A 124 14.90 12.17 7.32
N PRO A 125 14.90 13.23 8.14
CA PRO A 125 14.08 14.43 7.90
C PRO A 125 14.42 15.15 6.58
N ASP A 126 15.59 14.88 6.01
CA ASP A 126 16.03 15.37 4.70
C ASP A 126 15.27 14.72 3.53
N LEU A 127 14.82 13.48 3.70
CA LEU A 127 14.11 12.72 2.66
C LEU A 127 12.59 12.63 2.89
N PHE A 128 12.16 12.69 4.14
CA PHE A 128 10.76 12.52 4.52
C PHE A 128 10.17 13.82 5.08
N SER A 129 8.96 14.17 4.65
CA SER A 129 8.21 15.29 5.21
C SER A 129 6.76 14.90 5.49
N HIS A 130 6.14 15.54 6.49
CA HIS A 130 4.73 15.31 6.83
C HIS A 130 3.78 15.62 5.66
N ALA A 131 4.10 16.64 4.86
CA ALA A 131 3.31 17.00 3.68
C ALA A 131 3.42 15.93 2.58
N ALA A 132 4.63 15.41 2.35
CA ALA A 132 4.88 14.41 1.34
C ALA A 132 4.33 13.02 1.73
N TYR A 133 4.52 12.61 2.98
CA TYR A 133 4.18 11.29 3.51
C TYR A 133 2.95 11.37 4.44
N SER A 134 1.85 11.86 3.87
CA SER A 134 0.60 12.05 4.59
C SER A 134 -0.19 10.75 4.73
N LYS A 135 -1.10 10.70 5.72
CA LYS A 135 -1.98 9.53 5.94
C LYS A 135 -2.83 9.17 4.71
N PRO A 136 -3.36 10.12 3.91
CA PRO A 136 -4.02 9.78 2.65
C PRO A 136 -3.11 9.09 1.63
N ARG A 137 -1.87 9.53 1.47
CA ARG A 137 -0.91 8.88 0.56
C ARG A 137 -0.49 7.50 1.05
N TRP A 138 -0.33 7.34 2.36
CA TRP A 138 -0.14 6.05 2.98
C TRP A 138 -1.30 5.09 2.69
N ALA A 139 -2.53 5.53 2.93
CA ALA A 139 -3.72 4.74 2.64
C ALA A 139 -3.81 4.38 1.15
N TRP A 140 -3.45 5.29 0.25
CA TRP A 140 -3.34 5.02 -1.19
C TRP A 140 -2.33 3.90 -1.49
N ALA A 141 -1.10 4.01 -0.97
CA ALA A 141 -0.05 3.02 -1.23
C ALA A 141 -0.43 1.62 -0.73
N ILE A 142 -0.98 1.52 0.49
CA ILE A 142 -1.51 0.27 1.03
C ILE A 142 -2.62 -0.28 0.13
N SER A 143 -3.48 0.57 -0.42
CA SER A 143 -4.57 0.14 -1.29
C SER A 143 -4.09 -0.38 -2.65
N ILE A 144 -3.04 0.21 -3.20
CA ILE A 144 -2.38 -0.30 -4.41
C ILE A 144 -1.83 -1.70 -4.14
N ILE A 145 -1.09 -1.89 -3.03
CA ILE A 145 -0.51 -3.18 -2.66
C ILE A 145 -1.60 -4.23 -2.48
N LEU A 146 -2.62 -3.94 -1.66
CA LEU A 146 -3.72 -4.87 -1.40
C LEU A 146 -4.55 -5.25 -2.63
N SER A 147 -4.56 -4.43 -3.68
CA SER A 147 -5.35 -4.68 -4.89
C SER A 147 -4.55 -5.22 -6.08
N ARG A 148 -3.22 -5.19 -6.02
CA ARG A 148 -2.35 -5.49 -7.17
C ARG A 148 -1.18 -6.42 -6.89
N THR A 149 -0.90 -6.76 -5.64
CA THR A 149 0.13 -7.74 -5.30
C THR A 149 -0.39 -9.16 -5.50
N TRP A 150 0.49 -10.03 -5.99
CA TRP A 150 0.26 -11.46 -6.22
C TRP A 150 1.14 -12.32 -5.31
#